data_AF-Q95XA0-F1
#
_entry.id   AF-Q95XA0-F1
#
_cell.length_a   1.000
_cell.length_b   1.000
_cell.length_c   1.000
_cell.angle_alpha   90.00
_cell.angle_beta   90.00
_cell.angle_gamma   90.00
#
_symmetry.space_group_name_H-M   'P 1'
#
loop_
_entity.id
_entity.type
_entity.pdbx_description
1 polymer ?
#
loop_
_entity_poly.entity_id
_entity_poly.type
_entity_poly.pdbx_seq_one_letter_code
_entity_poly.pdbx_strand_id
1 'polypeptide(L)'
;MANKKSTSSCYEKPIAQKLFYGLADHPNHGVFSSILKKKNRLFSMTDDVKKLCNQVEAYKEAADRLHQALIQMFVENQELMKADTNYQYAGQYLKTYQAINQKGRKLGTKVDPKEMDSLEPAIQTLLNLDSIQAKQVQRHLENLSALTKFIGVDYWEYARLRKIYWLSLETYDDAISQQNKERTEQAELAAGNAQTWRNECRQKVIDFINKSINEQKGKHADAVLKFRDDSILFHKSIAEAIPIFDDRALPKSKEKPLKSK
;
A
#
# COMPACT_ATOMS: atom_id res chain seq x y z
N MET A 1 14.32 -34.14 -0.40
CA MET A 1 14.40 -33.27 -1.60
C MET A 1 13.66 -31.97 -1.32
N ALA A 2 14.22 -30.84 -1.77
CA ALA A 2 13.78 -29.43 -1.76
C ALA A 2 12.43 -29.08 -1.07
N ASN A 3 12.30 -28.09 -0.18
CA ASN A 3 12.78 -26.72 -0.31
C ASN A 3 12.73 -26.02 1.08
N LYS A 4 13.88 -25.65 1.64
CA LYS A 4 13.97 -24.65 2.74
C LYS A 4 14.20 -23.28 2.09
N LYS A 5 13.17 -22.44 1.99
CA LYS A 5 13.34 -21.00 1.79
C LYS A 5 13.24 -20.31 3.15
N SER A 6 14.39 -20.16 3.78
CA SER A 6 14.62 -19.28 4.93
C SER A 6 14.83 -17.87 4.39
N THR A 7 13.90 -16.95 4.64
CA THR A 7 14.08 -15.52 4.42
C THR A 7 14.72 -14.90 5.65
N SER A 8 16.03 -15.10 5.76
CA SER A 8 16.89 -14.26 6.58
C SER A 8 17.11 -12.93 5.87
N SER A 9 16.52 -11.85 6.40
CA SER A 9 17.03 -10.49 6.17
C SER A 9 16.70 -9.56 7.34
N CYS A 10 17.13 -9.91 8.55
CA CYS A 10 17.42 -8.91 9.58
C CYS A 10 18.78 -8.28 9.28
N TYR A 11 18.84 -7.34 8.34
CA TYR A 11 20.07 -6.56 8.12
C TYR A 11 20.10 -5.36 9.06
N GLU A 12 20.84 -5.50 10.17
CA GLU A 12 21.39 -4.39 10.98
C GLU A 12 22.48 -3.67 10.18
N LYS A 13 22.14 -3.02 9.06
CA LYS A 13 23.06 -2.16 8.31
C LYS A 13 22.35 -0.91 7.78
N PRO A 14 22.98 0.27 7.84
CA PRO A 14 22.54 1.39 7.03
C PRO A 14 22.56 0.99 5.55
N ILE A 15 21.53 1.40 4.79
CA ILE A 15 21.41 1.15 3.35
C ILE A 15 22.65 1.74 2.65
N ALA A 16 23.55 0.88 2.19
CA ALA A 16 24.73 1.29 1.46
C ALA A 16 24.32 1.79 0.06
N GLN A 17 24.58 3.06 -0.23
CA GLN A 17 24.58 3.58 -1.60
C GLN A 17 25.68 2.86 -2.38
N LYS A 18 25.27 2.02 -3.34
CA LYS A 18 26.16 1.33 -4.27
C LYS A 18 26.90 2.35 -5.16
N LEU A 19 28.21 2.14 -5.29
CA LEU A 19 29.08 2.51 -6.42
C LEU A 19 29.56 3.96 -6.51
N PHE A 20 30.78 4.21 -6.04
CA PHE A 20 31.66 5.23 -6.61
C PHE A 20 32.93 4.54 -7.11
N TYR A 21 33.01 4.31 -8.42
CA TYR A 21 34.22 3.91 -9.12
C TYR A 21 35.16 5.12 -9.23
N GLY A 22 36.47 4.95 -9.00
CA GLY A 22 37.49 5.97 -9.31
C GLY A 22 38.52 6.29 -8.21
N LEU A 23 38.51 5.59 -7.08
CA LEU A 23 39.40 5.93 -5.94
C LEU A 23 40.75 5.21 -5.91
N ALA A 24 41.03 4.28 -6.82
CA ALA A 24 42.21 3.41 -6.75
C ALA A 24 43.57 4.12 -6.98
N ASP A 25 43.58 5.27 -7.67
CA ASP A 25 44.83 5.97 -8.06
C ASP A 25 44.94 7.40 -7.52
N HIS A 26 44.10 7.81 -6.56
CA HIS A 26 44.14 9.18 -6.03
C HIS A 26 45.28 9.34 -5.00
N PRO A 27 46.09 10.42 -5.03
CA PRO A 27 47.10 10.70 -4.00
C PRO A 27 46.56 10.83 -2.56
N ASN A 28 45.23 10.85 -2.39
CA ASN A 28 44.54 10.86 -1.11
C ASN A 28 43.94 9.49 -0.74
N HIS A 29 44.34 8.39 -1.42
CA HIS A 29 43.85 7.04 -1.15
C HIS A 29 44.04 6.64 0.33
N GLY A 30 45.04 7.19 1.02
CA GLY A 30 45.21 7.03 2.47
C GLY A 30 44.07 7.66 3.30
N VAL A 31 43.60 8.86 2.93
CA VAL A 31 42.49 9.56 3.59
C VAL A 31 41.15 8.94 3.21
N PHE A 32 40.96 8.58 1.94
CA PHE A 32 39.75 7.89 1.51
C PHE A 32 39.65 6.46 2.05
N SER A 33 40.79 5.77 2.23
CA SER A 33 40.80 4.47 2.91
C SER A 33 40.56 4.57 4.41
N SER A 34 40.88 5.69 5.08
CA SER A 34 40.49 5.91 6.48
C SER A 34 39.00 6.20 6.63
N ILE A 35 38.39 6.87 5.63
CA ILE A 35 36.94 7.08 5.53
C ILE A 35 36.21 5.76 5.22
N LEU A 36 36.73 4.93 4.31
CA LEU A 36 36.20 3.59 4.01
C LEU A 36 36.52 2.55 5.10
N LYS A 37 37.51 2.81 5.97
CA LYS A 37 37.80 2.08 7.22
C LYS A 37 36.95 2.55 8.40
N LYS A 38 35.94 3.43 8.21
CA LYS A 38 34.77 3.40 9.09
C LYS A 38 34.13 2.02 8.91
N LYS A 39 34.70 1.05 9.64
CA LYS A 39 34.26 -0.34 9.76
C LYS A 39 32.74 -0.30 9.88
N ASN A 40 32.08 -1.29 9.29
CA ASN A 40 30.74 -1.71 9.73
C ASN A 40 30.83 -2.02 11.24
N ARG A 41 30.86 -0.98 12.09
CA ARG A 41 30.80 -1.12 13.54
C ARG A 41 29.39 -1.64 13.78
N LEU A 42 29.33 -2.88 14.20
CA LEU A 42 28.10 -3.54 14.58
C LEU A 42 27.67 -2.92 15.91
N PHE A 43 26.90 -1.84 15.84
CA PHE A 43 26.21 -1.33 16.99
C PHE A 43 24.99 -2.20 17.23
N SER A 44 24.88 -2.79 18.42
CA SER A 44 23.62 -3.40 18.82
C SER A 44 22.75 -2.32 19.46
N MET A 45 21.51 -2.21 18.98
CA MET A 45 20.46 -1.56 19.76
C MET A 45 20.29 -2.31 21.08
N THR A 46 19.79 -1.62 22.10
CA THR A 46 19.37 -2.29 23.33
C THR A 46 18.24 -3.28 23.03
N ASP A 47 18.20 -4.42 23.72
CA ASP A 47 17.30 -5.53 23.39
C ASP A 47 15.82 -5.14 23.36
N ASP A 48 15.41 -4.22 24.22
CA ASP A 48 14.06 -3.67 24.29
C ASP A 48 13.70 -2.87 23.02
N VAL A 49 14.58 -1.97 22.56
CA VAL A 49 14.38 -1.19 21.33
C VAL A 49 14.42 -2.11 20.13
N LYS A 50 15.33 -3.09 20.11
CA LYS A 50 15.43 -4.09 19.04
C LYS A 50 14.14 -4.89 18.92
N LYS A 51 13.59 -5.37 20.05
CA LYS A 51 12.32 -6.10 20.09
C LYS A 51 11.16 -5.24 19.56
N LEU A 52 11.05 -3.99 20.02
CA LEU A 52 10.02 -3.07 19.56
C LEU A 52 10.15 -2.75 18.06
N CYS A 53 11.36 -2.50 17.57
CA CYS A 53 11.61 -2.28 16.14
C CYS A 53 11.17 -3.48 15.29
N ASN A 54 11.54 -4.69 15.69
CA ASN A 54 11.14 -5.90 14.96
C ASN A 54 9.61 -6.07 14.93
N GLN A 55 8.91 -5.73 16.02
CA GLN A 55 7.45 -5.73 16.05
C GLN A 55 6.84 -4.70 15.09
N VAL A 56 7.44 -3.51 14.98
CA VAL A 56 6.99 -2.48 14.04
C VAL A 56 7.21 -2.91 12.59
N GLU A 57 8.36 -3.47 12.25
CA GLU A 57 8.64 -3.94 10.88
C GLU A 57 7.70 -5.08 10.47
N ALA A 58 7.50 -6.08 11.34
CA ALA A 58 6.55 -7.16 11.09
C ALA A 58 5.12 -6.64 10.94
N TYR A 59 4.73 -5.67 11.79
CA TYR A 59 3.42 -5.04 11.69
C TYR A 59 3.25 -4.22 10.41
N LYS A 60 4.27 -3.47 10.00
CA LYS A 60 4.28 -2.72 8.75
C LYS A 60 4.14 -3.64 7.54
N GLU A 61 4.89 -4.74 7.49
CA GLU A 61 4.80 -5.70 6.39
C GLU A 61 3.38 -6.28 6.26
N ALA A 62 2.75 -6.63 7.39
CA ALA A 62 1.37 -7.12 7.40
C ALA A 62 0.37 -6.03 6.98
N ALA A 63 0.48 -4.83 7.54
CA ALA A 63 -0.41 -3.70 7.26
C ALA A 63 -0.32 -3.23 5.80
N ASP A 64 0.89 -3.15 5.24
CA ASP A 64 1.16 -2.75 3.86
C ASP A 64 0.57 -3.77 2.86
N ARG A 65 0.79 -5.07 3.09
CA ARG A 65 0.18 -6.12 2.26
C ARG A 65 -1.33 -6.09 2.31
N LEU A 66 -1.90 -5.91 3.51
CA LEU A 66 -3.35 -5.81 3.67
C LEU A 66 -3.90 -4.58 2.95
N HIS A 67 -3.27 -3.42 3.15
CA HIS A 67 -3.68 -2.17 2.52
C HIS A 67 -3.62 -2.24 0.99
N GLN A 68 -2.53 -2.76 0.42
CA GLN A 68 -2.39 -2.97 -1.02
C GLN A 68 -3.45 -3.94 -1.55
N ALA A 69 -3.70 -5.06 -0.86
CA ALA A 69 -4.72 -6.02 -1.26
C ALA A 69 -6.12 -5.41 -1.25
N LEU A 70 -6.45 -4.62 -0.23
CA LEU A 70 -7.74 -3.94 -0.15
C LEU A 70 -7.89 -2.90 -1.26
N ILE A 71 -6.87 -2.07 -1.53
CA ILE A 71 -6.90 -1.10 -2.64
C ILE A 71 -7.10 -1.79 -4.00
N GLN A 72 -6.40 -2.90 -4.24
CA GLN A 72 -6.53 -3.66 -5.49
C GLN A 72 -7.94 -4.20 -5.73
N MET A 73 -8.77 -4.36 -4.69
CA MET A 73 -10.15 -4.84 -4.87
C MET A 73 -11.06 -3.83 -5.58
N PHE A 74 -10.74 -2.53 -5.57
CA PHE A 74 -11.66 -1.50 -6.07
C PHE A 74 -11.01 -0.43 -6.95
N VAL A 75 -9.70 -0.48 -7.12
CA VAL A 75 -8.94 0.39 -8.03
C VAL A 75 -8.11 -0.47 -8.98
N GLU A 76 -8.43 -0.45 -10.27
CA GLU A 76 -7.64 -1.13 -11.30
C GLU A 76 -6.27 -0.45 -11.51
N ASN A 77 -6.22 0.88 -11.36
CA ASN A 77 -4.99 1.67 -11.52
C ASN A 77 -4.64 2.39 -10.21
N GLN A 78 -3.73 1.79 -9.44
CA GLN A 78 -3.27 2.31 -8.14
C GLN A 78 -2.76 3.75 -8.21
N GLU A 79 -2.25 4.21 -9.36
CA GLU A 79 -1.69 5.56 -9.50
C GLU A 79 -2.77 6.64 -9.48
N LEU A 80 -3.99 6.33 -9.95
CA LEU A 80 -5.05 7.33 -10.08
C LEU A 80 -6.09 7.27 -8.97
N MET A 81 -6.14 6.18 -8.19
CA MET A 81 -7.18 5.96 -7.16
C MET A 81 -8.58 6.28 -7.67
N LYS A 82 -8.81 6.04 -8.97
CA LYS A 82 -10.08 6.24 -9.64
C LYS A 82 -10.86 4.93 -9.59
N ALA A 83 -12.17 5.06 -9.40
CA ALA A 83 -13.08 3.95 -9.57
C ALA A 83 -12.89 3.35 -10.98
N ASP A 84 -13.08 2.04 -11.07
CA ASP A 84 -13.14 1.36 -12.35
C ASP A 84 -14.24 2.02 -13.23
N THR A 85 -13.84 2.45 -14.42
CA THR A 85 -14.70 3.15 -15.38
C THR A 85 -15.51 2.21 -16.27
N ASN A 86 -15.47 0.89 -16.01
CA ASN A 86 -16.10 -0.12 -16.85
C ASN A 86 -17.61 0.08 -17.00
N TYR A 87 -18.35 0.47 -15.95
CA TYR A 87 -19.79 0.73 -16.06
C TYR A 87 -20.08 1.98 -16.90
N GLN A 88 -19.36 3.09 -16.67
CA GLN A 88 -19.46 4.29 -17.49
C GLN A 88 -19.18 3.97 -18.97
N TYR A 89 -18.09 3.25 -19.25
CA TYR A 89 -17.69 2.89 -20.60
C TYR A 89 -18.73 2.00 -21.29
N ALA A 90 -19.24 0.97 -20.58
CA ALA A 90 -20.29 0.10 -21.09
C ALA A 90 -21.59 0.88 -21.38
N GLY A 91 -22.00 1.78 -20.48
CA GLY A 91 -23.18 2.63 -20.69
C GLY A 91 -23.03 3.56 -21.90
N GLN A 92 -21.87 4.19 -22.07
CA GLN A 92 -21.56 5.03 -23.23
C GLN A 92 -21.51 4.24 -24.53
N TYR A 93 -20.98 3.02 -24.49
CA TYR A 93 -20.95 2.12 -25.64
C TYR A 93 -22.37 1.74 -26.08
N LEU A 94 -23.25 1.32 -25.16
CA LEU A 94 -24.65 1.00 -25.46
C LEU A 94 -25.40 2.22 -26.01
N LYS A 95 -25.17 3.41 -25.46
CA LYS A 95 -25.75 4.67 -25.96
C LYS A 95 -25.32 4.95 -27.41
N THR A 96 -24.04 4.76 -27.71
CA THR A 96 -23.51 4.93 -29.08
C THR A 96 -24.10 3.91 -30.03
N TYR A 97 -24.19 2.64 -29.61
CA TYR A 97 -24.79 1.56 -30.38
C TYR A 97 -26.26 1.81 -30.70
N GLN A 98 -27.06 2.25 -29.72
CA GLN A 98 -28.46 2.63 -29.92
C GLN A 98 -28.61 3.78 -30.91
N ALA A 99 -27.79 4.82 -30.82
CA ALA A 99 -27.82 5.96 -31.74
C ALA A 99 -27.46 5.56 -33.18
N ILE A 100 -26.51 4.64 -33.38
CA ILE A 100 -26.15 4.12 -34.70
C ILE A 100 -27.31 3.32 -35.30
N ASN A 101 -28.00 2.50 -34.50
CA ASN A 101 -29.13 1.70 -34.95
C ASN A 101 -30.34 2.57 -35.34
N GLN A 102 -30.64 3.62 -34.54
CA GLN A 102 -31.72 4.58 -34.82
C GLN A 102 -31.52 5.38 -36.11
N LYS A 103 -30.27 5.67 -36.51
CA LYS A 103 -29.94 6.39 -37.75
C LYS A 103 -30.08 5.56 -39.04
N GLY A 104 -30.83 4.46 -39.00
CA GLY A 104 -31.26 3.74 -40.21
C GLY A 104 -30.39 2.55 -40.62
N ARG A 105 -29.40 2.14 -39.82
CA ARG A 105 -28.79 0.81 -39.92
C ARG A 105 -29.63 -0.19 -39.14
N LYS A 106 -30.87 -0.43 -39.60
CA LYS A 106 -31.76 -1.41 -38.96
C LYS A 106 -31.03 -2.76 -38.94
N LEU A 107 -30.84 -3.32 -37.74
CA LEU A 107 -30.38 -4.69 -37.55
C LEU A 107 -31.47 -5.66 -38.04
N GLY A 108 -31.46 -5.93 -39.34
CA GLY A 108 -32.41 -6.79 -40.02
C GLY A 108 -32.11 -6.83 -41.51
N THR A 109 -32.52 -7.90 -42.18
CA THR A 109 -32.58 -7.89 -43.65
C THR A 109 -33.58 -6.81 -44.09
N LYS A 110 -33.45 -6.27 -45.31
CA LYS A 110 -34.43 -5.31 -45.88
C LYS A 110 -35.90 -5.80 -45.78
N VAL A 111 -36.08 -7.10 -45.59
CA VAL A 111 -37.36 -7.81 -45.56
C VAL A 111 -38.03 -7.77 -44.19
N ASP A 112 -37.26 -7.78 -43.10
CA ASP A 112 -37.78 -7.74 -41.73
C ASP A 112 -36.94 -6.79 -40.87
N PRO A 113 -37.20 -5.48 -40.92
CA PRO A 113 -36.60 -4.54 -40.00
C PRO A 113 -37.08 -4.85 -38.57
N LYS A 114 -36.31 -5.62 -37.81
CA LYS A 114 -36.57 -5.77 -36.37
C LYS A 114 -36.22 -4.46 -35.69
N GLU A 115 -37.24 -3.80 -35.14
CA GLU A 115 -37.01 -2.72 -34.19
C GLU A 115 -36.34 -3.33 -32.96
N MET A 116 -35.18 -2.82 -32.61
CA MET A 116 -34.50 -3.22 -31.39
C MET A 116 -35.24 -2.59 -30.23
N ASP A 117 -35.54 -3.38 -29.20
CA ASP A 117 -36.05 -2.84 -27.94
C ASP A 117 -35.09 -1.76 -27.42
N SER A 118 -35.64 -0.75 -26.76
CA SER A 118 -34.84 0.35 -26.23
C SER A 118 -33.78 -0.19 -25.26
N LEU A 119 -32.52 0.14 -25.50
CA LEU A 119 -31.42 -0.14 -24.57
C LEU A 119 -31.36 0.87 -23.42
N GLU A 120 -32.25 1.86 -23.41
CA GLU A 120 -32.29 2.91 -22.39
C GLU A 120 -32.35 2.36 -20.96
N PRO A 121 -33.15 1.33 -20.61
CA PRO A 121 -33.14 0.76 -19.27
C PRO A 121 -31.76 0.23 -18.86
N ALA A 122 -31.08 -0.48 -19.76
CA ALA A 122 -29.74 -1.01 -19.50
C ALA A 122 -28.69 0.10 -19.38
N ILE A 123 -28.76 1.14 -20.23
CA ILE A 123 -27.89 2.32 -20.16
C ILE A 123 -28.05 3.01 -18.80
N GLN A 124 -29.29 3.27 -18.38
CA GLN A 124 -29.58 3.92 -17.10
C GLN A 124 -29.11 3.08 -15.91
N THR A 125 -29.33 1.75 -15.95
CA THR A 125 -28.80 0.85 -14.92
C THR A 125 -27.28 0.92 -14.84
N LEU A 126 -26.55 0.86 -15.96
CA LEU A 126 -25.08 0.94 -15.96
C LEU A 126 -24.58 2.28 -15.41
N LEU A 127 -25.18 3.40 -15.83
CA LEU A 127 -24.80 4.73 -15.30
C LEU A 127 -25.13 4.88 -13.81
N ASN A 128 -26.21 4.25 -13.34
CA ASN A 128 -26.53 4.22 -11.90
C ASN A 128 -25.52 3.36 -11.12
N LEU A 129 -25.14 2.19 -11.65
CA LEU A 129 -24.11 1.32 -11.04
C LEU A 129 -22.75 2.03 -10.96
N ASP A 130 -22.37 2.78 -11.99
CA ASP A 130 -21.16 3.62 -12.00
C ASP A 130 -21.17 4.66 -10.86
N SER A 131 -22.29 5.36 -10.70
CA SER A 131 -22.49 6.34 -9.62
C SER A 131 -22.41 5.69 -8.22
N ILE A 132 -22.99 4.50 -8.05
CA ILE A 132 -22.89 3.72 -6.80
C ILE A 132 -21.44 3.32 -6.53
N GLN A 133 -20.72 2.82 -7.54
CA GLN A 133 -19.33 2.43 -7.41
C GLN A 133 -18.41 3.60 -7.07
N ALA A 134 -18.57 4.74 -7.74
CA ALA A 134 -17.75 5.93 -7.46
C ALA A 134 -17.89 6.40 -5.99
N LYS A 135 -19.12 6.46 -5.47
CA LYS A 135 -19.37 6.78 -4.05
C LYS A 135 -18.76 5.76 -3.11
N GLN A 136 -18.82 4.48 -3.49
CA GLN A 136 -18.28 3.41 -2.69
C GLN A 136 -16.75 3.46 -2.59
N VAL A 137 -16.07 3.69 -3.71
CA VAL A 137 -14.61 3.84 -3.74
C VAL A 137 -14.18 4.96 -2.80
N GLN A 138 -14.87 6.10 -2.83
CA GLN A 138 -14.58 7.20 -1.89
C GLN A 138 -14.71 6.76 -0.42
N ARG A 139 -15.81 6.09 -0.04
CA ARG A 139 -16.00 5.59 1.34
C ARG A 139 -14.95 4.57 1.73
N HIS A 140 -14.57 3.67 0.83
CA HIS A 140 -13.51 2.70 1.06
C HIS A 140 -12.16 3.38 1.34
N LEU A 141 -11.82 4.43 0.60
CA LEU A 141 -10.62 5.22 0.85
C LEU A 141 -10.66 5.94 2.21
N GLU A 142 -11.81 6.49 2.56
CA GLU A 142 -12.03 7.13 3.86
C GLU A 142 -11.91 6.12 5.03
N ASN A 143 -12.49 4.92 4.89
CA ASN A 143 -12.35 3.85 5.88
C ASN A 143 -10.91 3.40 6.05
N LEU A 144 -10.13 3.31 4.96
CA LEU A 144 -8.72 2.93 5.00
C LEU A 144 -7.77 4.06 5.40
N SER A 145 -8.27 5.28 5.65
CA SER A 145 -7.46 6.46 5.97
C SER A 145 -6.49 6.24 7.13
N ALA A 146 -6.89 5.50 8.17
CA ALA A 146 -6.04 5.18 9.31
C ALA A 146 -4.84 4.30 8.91
N LEU A 147 -5.06 3.26 8.09
CA LEU A 147 -3.99 2.41 7.56
C LEU A 147 -3.10 3.18 6.59
N THR A 148 -3.69 3.99 5.71
CA THR A 148 -2.95 4.87 4.78
C THR A 148 -2.04 5.83 5.56
N LYS A 149 -2.55 6.45 6.64
CA LYS A 149 -1.74 7.32 7.51
C LYS A 149 -0.60 6.55 8.17
N PHE A 150 -0.86 5.35 8.67
CA PHE A 150 0.18 4.54 9.30
C PHE A 150 1.33 4.24 8.32
N ILE A 151 1.01 3.76 7.11
CA ILE A 151 2.01 3.41 6.09
C ILE A 151 2.72 4.65 5.54
N GLY A 152 1.97 5.73 5.27
CA GLY A 152 2.46 6.92 4.59
C GLY A 152 3.07 8.00 5.48
N VAL A 153 2.79 8.00 6.79
CA VAL A 153 3.23 9.05 7.72
C VAL A 153 3.90 8.45 8.95
N ASP A 154 3.17 7.66 9.73
CA ASP A 154 3.64 7.25 11.06
C ASP A 154 4.84 6.29 10.94
N TYR A 155 4.87 5.40 9.95
CA TYR A 155 6.02 4.53 9.68
C TYR A 155 7.27 5.30 9.25
N TRP A 156 7.12 6.35 8.44
CA TRP A 156 8.26 7.19 8.03
C TRP A 156 8.85 7.96 9.20
N GLU A 157 8.00 8.46 10.10
CA GLU A 157 8.43 9.12 11.32
C GLU A 157 9.15 8.13 12.26
N TYR A 158 8.64 6.90 12.39
CA TYR A 158 9.36 5.82 13.08
C TYR A 158 10.74 5.55 12.45
N ALA A 159 10.81 5.41 11.12
CA ALA A 159 12.07 5.15 10.41
C ALA A 159 13.08 6.29 10.62
N ARG A 160 12.60 7.54 10.63
CA ARG A 160 13.40 8.74 10.95
C ARG A 160 13.94 8.68 12.38
N LEU A 161 13.08 8.43 13.36
CA LEU A 161 13.49 8.32 14.77
C LEU A 161 14.47 7.17 15.01
N ARG A 162 14.25 6.01 14.37
CA ARG A 162 15.16 4.86 14.41
C ARG A 162 16.55 5.22 13.87
N LYS A 163 16.61 5.99 12.76
CA LYS A 163 17.88 6.48 12.20
C LYS A 163 18.58 7.45 13.16
N ILE A 164 17.84 8.36 13.80
CA ILE A 164 18.40 9.29 14.81
C ILE A 164 18.97 8.53 16.00
N TYR A 165 18.26 7.51 16.50
CA TYR A 165 18.78 6.66 17.56
C TYR A 165 20.05 5.90 17.13
N TRP A 166 20.11 5.42 15.90
CA TRP A 166 21.33 4.80 15.38
C TRP A 166 22.53 5.78 15.38
N LEU A 167 22.31 7.03 14.97
CA LEU A 167 23.35 8.07 14.98
C LEU A 167 23.81 8.41 16.39
N SER A 168 22.92 8.37 17.39
CA SER A 168 23.31 8.60 18.78
C SER A 168 24.10 7.45 19.38
N LEU A 169 23.91 6.21 18.91
CA LEU A 169 24.79 5.08 19.23
C LEU A 169 26.20 5.28 18.67
N GLU A 170 26.33 5.70 17.41
CA GLU A 170 27.64 5.98 16.78
C GLU A 170 28.37 7.11 17.52
N THR A 171 27.66 8.19 17.83
CA THR A 171 28.24 9.35 18.53
C THR A 171 28.67 9.01 19.96
N TYR A 172 27.89 8.18 20.66
CA TYR A 172 28.27 7.69 21.99
C TYR A 172 29.53 6.82 21.93
N ASP A 173 29.63 5.89 20.98
CA ASP A 173 30.82 5.04 20.81
C ASP A 173 32.08 5.86 20.47
N ASP A 174 31.93 6.88 19.62
CA ASP A 174 33.02 7.81 19.28
C ASP A 174 33.44 8.66 20.50
N ALA A 175 32.48 9.14 21.31
CA ALA A 175 32.77 9.90 22.52
C ALA A 175 33.47 9.05 23.59
N ILE A 176 33.04 7.79 23.80
CA ILE A 176 33.71 6.84 24.69
C ILE A 176 35.11 6.50 24.19
N SER A 177 35.26 6.29 22.88
CA SER A 177 36.56 6.06 22.25
C SER A 177 37.52 7.23 22.47
N GLN A 178 37.01 8.46 22.42
CA GLN A 178 37.79 9.67 22.66
C GLN A 178 38.13 9.85 24.14
N GLN A 179 37.17 9.65 25.04
CA GLN A 179 37.38 9.64 26.49
C GLN A 179 38.50 8.68 26.90
N ASN A 180 38.50 7.46 26.34
CA ASN A 180 39.53 6.45 26.61
C ASN A 180 40.93 6.85 26.11
N LYS A 181 41.02 7.65 25.04
CA LYS A 181 42.28 8.12 24.45
C LYS A 181 42.87 9.32 25.19
N GLU A 182 42.07 10.34 25.45
CA GLU A 182 42.55 11.63 25.95
C GLU A 182 42.50 11.75 27.48
N ARG A 183 41.51 11.11 28.13
CA ARG A 183 41.29 11.17 29.59
C ARG A 183 41.28 12.60 30.15
N THR A 184 40.71 13.54 29.39
CA THR A 184 40.53 14.93 29.78
C THR A 184 39.12 15.18 30.30
N GLU A 185 38.93 16.20 31.13
CA GLU A 185 37.61 16.64 31.61
C GLU A 185 36.64 16.94 30.44
N GLN A 186 37.15 17.52 29.34
CA GLN A 186 36.37 17.77 28.13
C GLN A 186 35.86 16.49 27.48
N ALA A 187 36.69 15.44 27.44
CA ALA A 187 36.30 14.16 26.86
C ALA A 187 35.30 13.41 27.76
N GLU A 188 35.41 13.54 29.09
CA GLU A 188 34.41 13.03 30.05
C GLU A 188 33.06 13.74 29.88
N LEU A 189 33.05 15.07 29.76
CA LEU A 189 31.84 15.85 29.49
C LEU A 189 31.20 15.47 28.15
N ALA A 190 32.00 15.28 27.09
CA ALA A 190 31.51 14.85 25.78
C ALA A 190 30.86 13.46 25.83
N ALA A 191 31.48 12.49 26.54
CA ALA A 191 30.90 11.16 26.74
C ALA A 191 29.59 11.21 27.56
N GLY A 192 29.54 12.05 28.60
CA GLY A 192 28.32 12.28 29.39
C GLY A 192 27.18 12.85 28.55
N ASN A 193 27.46 13.89 27.75
CA ASN A 193 26.47 14.49 26.84
C ASN A 193 25.98 13.49 25.77
N ALA A 194 26.89 12.70 25.19
CA ALA A 194 26.53 11.69 24.21
C ALA A 194 25.66 10.57 24.82
N GLN A 195 25.93 10.18 26.06
CA GLN A 195 25.11 9.21 26.80
C GLN A 195 23.69 9.75 27.08
N THR A 196 23.57 11.01 27.50
CA THR A 196 22.27 11.66 27.70
C THR A 196 21.48 11.71 26.40
N TRP A 197 22.10 12.16 25.30
CA TRP A 197 21.45 12.23 24.00
C TRP A 197 21.03 10.84 23.49
N ARG A 198 21.85 9.81 23.69
CA ARG A 198 21.51 8.42 23.39
C ARG A 198 20.27 7.96 24.14
N ASN A 199 20.19 8.24 25.44
CA ASN A 199 19.04 7.87 26.28
C ASN A 199 17.76 8.60 25.86
N GLU A 200 17.85 9.91 25.56
CA GLU A 200 16.72 10.68 25.04
C GLU A 200 16.22 10.13 23.70
N CYS A 201 17.12 9.79 22.78
CA CYS A 201 16.76 9.20 21.50
C CYS A 201 16.10 7.83 21.67
N ARG A 202 16.63 6.99 22.57
CA ARG A 202 16.02 5.71 22.93
C ARG A 202 14.59 5.91 23.43
N GLN A 203 14.39 6.83 24.38
CA GLN A 203 13.07 7.08 24.95
C GLN A 203 12.09 7.62 23.89
N LYS A 204 12.53 8.56 23.04
CA LYS A 204 11.70 9.09 21.94
C LYS A 204 11.22 8.00 20.98
N VAL A 205 12.10 7.06 20.60
CA VAL A 205 11.71 5.92 19.75
C VAL A 205 10.69 5.03 20.46
N ILE A 206 10.93 4.66 21.72
CA ILE A 206 10.03 3.81 22.50
C ILE A 206 8.65 4.47 22.65
N ASP A 207 8.63 5.74 23.03
CA ASP A 207 7.40 6.52 23.23
C ASP A 207 6.59 6.62 21.93
N PHE A 208 7.27 6.87 20.81
CA PHE A 208 6.62 6.94 19.50
C PHE A 208 6.02 5.59 19.09
N ILE A 209 6.76 4.49 19.26
CA ILE A 209 6.27 3.15 18.93
C ILE A 209 5.02 2.82 19.77
N ASN A 210 5.04 3.14 21.06
CA ASN A 210 3.90 2.84 21.93
C ASN A 210 2.67 3.69 21.60
N LYS A 211 2.81 5.01 21.53
CA LYS A 211 1.69 5.95 21.35
C LYS A 211 1.17 6.02 19.92
N SER A 212 2.08 6.06 18.96
CA SER A 212 1.72 6.32 17.56
C SER A 212 1.45 5.04 16.77
N ILE A 213 1.99 3.89 17.21
CA ILE A 213 1.84 2.62 16.49
C ILE A 213 1.01 1.62 17.30
N ASN A 214 1.47 1.23 18.50
CA ASN A 214 0.81 0.17 19.26
C ASN A 214 -0.61 0.54 19.70
N GLU A 215 -0.81 1.75 20.22
CA GLU A 215 -2.14 2.24 20.63
C GLU A 215 -3.09 2.45 19.44
N GLN A 216 -2.59 2.64 18.21
CA GLN A 216 -3.43 2.82 17.02
C GLN A 216 -3.87 1.50 16.38
N LYS A 217 -3.32 0.35 16.79
CA LYS A 217 -3.66 -0.98 16.21
C LYS A 217 -5.15 -1.29 16.24
N GLY A 218 -5.85 -0.86 17.30
CA GLY A 218 -7.31 -0.99 17.38
C GLY A 218 -8.03 -0.23 16.26
N LYS A 219 -7.65 1.03 16.02
CA LYS A 219 -8.21 1.84 14.93
C LYS A 219 -7.90 1.28 13.55
N HIS A 220 -6.72 0.67 13.37
CA HIS A 220 -6.36 0.00 12.13
C HIS A 220 -7.24 -1.24 11.89
N ALA A 221 -7.55 -2.01 12.93
CA ALA A 221 -8.49 -3.14 12.82
C ALA A 221 -9.92 -2.64 12.52
N ASP A 222 -10.37 -1.60 13.21
CA ASP A 222 -11.69 -1.00 12.99
C ASP A 222 -11.84 -0.47 11.55
N ALA A 223 -10.79 0.12 10.98
CA ALA A 223 -10.76 0.56 9.59
C ALA A 223 -11.05 -0.58 8.61
N VAL A 224 -10.46 -1.75 8.83
CA VAL A 224 -10.67 -2.95 7.99
C VAL A 224 -12.07 -3.53 8.19
N LEU A 225 -12.59 -3.52 9.42
CA LEU A 225 -13.95 -3.97 9.70
C LEU A 225 -15.00 -3.07 9.05
N LYS A 226 -14.83 -1.75 9.14
CA LYS A 226 -15.70 -0.79 8.43
C LYS A 226 -15.64 -0.98 6.92
N PHE A 227 -14.44 -1.19 6.38
CA PHE A 227 -14.27 -1.50 4.96
C PHE A 227 -15.07 -2.75 4.56
N ARG A 228 -15.01 -3.83 5.35
CA ARG A 228 -15.79 -5.05 5.11
C ARG A 228 -17.29 -4.78 5.11
N ASP A 229 -17.78 -4.08 6.14
CA ASP A 229 -19.22 -3.83 6.29
C ASP A 229 -19.75 -2.96 5.14
N ASP A 230 -18.98 -1.94 4.74
CA ASP A 230 -19.31 -1.13 3.57
C ASP A 230 -19.25 -1.93 2.26
N SER A 231 -18.35 -2.90 2.13
CA SER A 231 -18.29 -3.79 0.95
C SER A 231 -19.55 -4.65 0.85
N ILE A 232 -20.07 -5.14 1.98
CA ILE A 232 -21.32 -5.91 2.02
C ILE A 232 -22.49 -5.01 1.60
N LEU A 233 -22.56 -3.78 2.11
CA LEU A 233 -23.60 -2.83 1.76
C LEU A 233 -23.57 -2.48 0.26
N PHE A 234 -22.38 -2.29 -0.31
CA PHE A 234 -22.20 -2.07 -1.74
C PHE A 234 -22.77 -3.19 -2.60
N HIS A 235 -22.45 -4.45 -2.29
CA HIS A 235 -22.98 -5.58 -3.05
C HIS A 235 -24.50 -5.70 -2.95
N LYS A 236 -25.10 -5.34 -1.79
CA LYS A 236 -26.56 -5.25 -1.65
C LYS A 236 -27.13 -4.15 -2.54
N SER A 237 -26.54 -2.96 -2.53
CA SER A 237 -27.00 -1.85 -3.37
C SER A 237 -26.88 -2.14 -4.87
N ILE A 238 -25.83 -2.86 -5.31
CA ILE A 238 -25.73 -3.33 -6.70
C ILE A 238 -26.86 -4.31 -7.03
N ALA A 239 -27.10 -5.31 -6.15
CA ALA A 239 -28.13 -6.31 -6.39
C ALA A 239 -29.54 -5.70 -6.48
N GLU A 240 -29.83 -4.68 -5.66
CA GLU A 240 -31.10 -3.95 -5.68
C GLU A 240 -31.25 -3.04 -6.92
N ALA A 241 -30.14 -2.56 -7.48
CA ALA A 241 -30.14 -1.66 -8.65
C ALA A 241 -30.31 -2.40 -9.98
N ILE A 242 -30.04 -3.71 -10.04
CA ILE A 242 -30.19 -4.52 -11.24
C ILE A 242 -31.65 -5.00 -11.34
N PRO A 243 -32.39 -4.63 -12.40
CA PRO A 243 -33.74 -5.12 -12.60
C PRO A 243 -33.76 -6.66 -12.70
N ILE A 244 -34.66 -7.31 -11.97
CA ILE A 244 -34.91 -8.74 -12.15
C ILE A 244 -35.67 -8.91 -13.46
N PHE A 245 -34.99 -9.35 -14.51
CA PHE A 245 -35.64 -9.81 -15.72
C PHE A 245 -36.16 -11.22 -15.46
N ASP A 246 -37.49 -11.40 -15.39
CA ASP A 246 -38.09 -12.73 -15.28
C ASP A 246 -37.79 -13.50 -16.58
N ASP A 247 -36.89 -14.48 -16.52
CA ASP A 247 -36.44 -15.32 -17.65
C ASP A 247 -37.57 -16.10 -18.34
N ARG A 248 -38.81 -16.00 -17.85
CA ARG A 248 -39.99 -16.68 -18.38
C ARG A 248 -40.45 -16.19 -19.76
N ALA A 249 -39.82 -15.16 -20.32
CA ALA A 249 -40.17 -14.60 -21.64
C ALA A 249 -39.23 -14.99 -22.79
N LEU A 250 -38.21 -15.84 -22.58
CA LEU A 250 -37.41 -16.34 -23.70
C LEU A 250 -38.27 -17.30 -24.55
N PRO A 251 -38.58 -16.95 -25.82
CA PRO A 251 -39.27 -17.88 -26.70
C PRO A 251 -38.35 -19.08 -26.87
N LYS A 252 -38.84 -20.28 -26.52
CA LYS A 252 -38.18 -21.55 -26.81
C LYS A 252 -37.73 -21.51 -28.26
N SER A 253 -36.44 -21.30 -28.47
CA SER A 253 -35.81 -21.42 -29.77
C SER A 253 -36.18 -22.81 -30.27
N LYS A 254 -36.99 -22.87 -31.33
CA LYS A 254 -37.28 -24.10 -32.03
C LYS A 254 -35.98 -24.50 -32.71
N GLU A 255 -35.11 -25.19 -31.98
CA GLU A 255 -34.12 -26.06 -32.60
C GLU A 255 -34.90 -27.05 -33.45
N LYS A 256 -34.94 -26.79 -34.75
CA LYS A 256 -35.33 -27.82 -35.71
C LYS A 256 -34.29 -28.93 -35.56
N PRO A 257 -34.69 -30.17 -35.29
CA PRO A 257 -33.74 -31.28 -35.33
C PRO A 257 -33.18 -31.33 -36.75
N LEU A 258 -31.86 -31.32 -36.87
CA LEU A 258 -31.17 -31.73 -38.09
C LEU A 258 -31.68 -33.13 -38.43
N LYS A 259 -32.44 -33.24 -39.52
CA LYS A 259 -32.78 -34.55 -40.10
C LYS A 259 -31.49 -35.17 -40.63
N SER A 260 -30.93 -36.12 -39.88
CA SER A 260 -30.02 -37.11 -40.42
C SER A 260 -30.83 -38.37 -40.77
N LYS A 261 -31.04 -38.59 -42.07
CA LYS A 261 -31.62 -39.76 -42.76
C LYS A 261 -32.95 -40.33 -42.24
#